data_AF-A0A645H3F9-F1
#
_entry.id   AF-A0A645H3F9-F1
#
_cell.length_a   1.000
_cell.length_b   1.000
_cell.length_c   1.000
_cell.angle_alpha   90.00
_cell.angle_beta   90.00
_cell.angle_gamma   90.00
#
_symmetry.space_group_name_H-M   'P 1'
#
loop_
_entity.id
_entity.type
_entity.pdbx_description
1 polymer ?
#
loop_
_entity_poly.entity_id
_entity_poly.type
_entity_poly.pdbx_seq_one_letter_code
_entity_poly.pdbx_strand_id
1 'polypeptide(L)'
;MTIPARPNKTGLHLLIDSTGVKMLGEGEWKTKKHGADYRRQRRKVHLGIDAQTLEIRTIEITDNAIGDAPMLPELLARMPPDEPVC
;
A
#
# COMPACT_ATOMS: atom_id res chain seq x y z
N MET A 1 7.63 0.49 -8.56
CA MET A 1 8.65 0.45 -7.49
C MET A 1 8.80 -1.00 -7.09
N THR A 2 10.02 -1.49 -6.90
CA THR A 2 10.28 -2.88 -6.52
C THR A 2 10.83 -2.89 -5.09
N ILE A 3 10.23 -3.71 -4.22
CA ILE A 3 10.69 -3.86 -2.84
C ILE A 3 11.67 -5.04 -2.80
N PRO A 4 12.89 -4.86 -2.28
CA PRO A 4 13.81 -5.97 -2.07
C PRO A 4 13.21 -6.94 -1.04
N ALA A 5 13.07 -8.21 -1.43
CA ALA A 5 12.59 -9.26 -0.56
C ALA A 5 13.28 -10.58 -0.94
N ARG A 6 13.31 -11.55 -0.03
CA ARG A 6 13.95 -12.85 -0.28
C ARG A 6 13.02 -13.72 -1.12
N PRO A 7 13.51 -14.38 -2.19
CA PRO A 7 12.64 -15.23 -3.00
C PRO A 7 12.07 -16.40 -2.19
N ASN A 8 10.76 -16.64 -2.29
CA ASN A 8 10.13 -17.80 -1.68
C ASN A 8 9.88 -18.88 -2.74
N LYS A 9 10.71 -19.93 -2.72
CA LYS A 9 10.65 -21.04 -3.69
C LYS A 9 9.48 -22.00 -3.46
N THR A 10 8.84 -21.94 -2.29
CA THR A 10 7.71 -22.83 -1.96
C THR A 10 6.35 -22.24 -2.32
N GLY A 11 6.34 -21.01 -2.85
CA GLY A 11 5.14 -20.26 -3.17
C GLY A 11 4.80 -19.24 -2.10
N LEU A 12 4.26 -18.10 -2.54
CA LEU A 12 3.89 -16.98 -1.69
C LEU A 12 2.45 -17.12 -1.22
N HIS A 13 2.27 -17.18 0.10
CA HIS A 13 0.98 -17.02 0.75
C HIS A 13 0.78 -15.53 1.04
N LEU A 14 0.12 -14.81 0.13
CA LEU A 14 0.04 -13.35 0.19
C LEU A 14 -1.15 -12.89 1.05
N LEU A 15 -0.86 -12.11 2.08
CA LEU A 15 -1.83 -11.32 2.83
C LEU A 15 -1.92 -9.93 2.20
N ILE A 16 -3.13 -9.48 1.88
CA ILE A 16 -3.37 -8.14 1.35
C ILE A 16 -4.34 -7.42 2.26
N ASP A 17 -3.94 -6.23 2.69
CA ASP A 17 -4.79 -5.31 3.43
C ASP A 17 -4.42 -3.86 3.08
N SER A 18 -5.39 -2.96 3.25
CA SER A 18 -5.18 -1.53 3.11
C SER A 18 -5.42 -0.77 4.39
N THR A 19 -4.52 0.17 4.65
CA THR A 19 -4.68 1.12 5.76
C THR A 19 -4.82 2.55 5.24
N GLY A 20 -5.71 3.32 5.88
CA GLY A 20 -5.91 4.72 5.58
C GLY A 20 -4.84 5.60 6.24
N VAL A 21 -3.96 6.19 5.44
CA VAL A 21 -2.94 7.13 5.90
C VAL A 21 -3.44 8.57 5.76
N LYS A 22 -3.31 9.34 6.84
CA LYS A 22 -3.61 10.77 6.84
C LYS A 22 -2.41 11.54 6.30
N MET A 23 -2.59 12.23 5.18
CA MET A 23 -1.57 13.10 4.61
C MET A 23 -1.62 14.45 5.33
N LEU A 24 -0.63 14.71 6.19
CA LEU A 24 -0.43 16.03 6.79
C LEU A 24 0.41 16.85 5.82
N GLY A 25 -0.11 17.96 5.32
CA GLY A 25 0.59 18.84 4.39
C GLY A 25 0.57 20.29 4.83
N GLU A 26 1.08 21.16 3.96
CA GLU A 26 1.07 22.63 4.15
C GLU A 26 -0.32 23.15 4.53
N GLY A 27 -1.38 22.55 3.99
CA GLY A 27 -2.76 22.87 4.35
C GLY A 27 -3.07 22.73 5.83
N GLU A 28 -2.64 21.66 6.50
CA GLU A 28 -2.91 21.50 7.94
C GLU A 28 -2.09 22.46 8.80
N TRP A 29 -0.85 22.73 8.40
CA TRP A 29 -0.02 23.75 9.05
C TRP A 29 -0.62 25.16 8.86
N LYS A 30 -1.07 25.50 7.65
CA LYS A 30 -1.74 26.76 7.32
C LYS A 30 -3.11 26.89 8.00
N THR A 31 -3.90 25.82 8.11
CA THR A 31 -5.15 25.83 8.91
C THR A 31 -4.83 26.11 10.37
N LYS A 32 -3.79 25.45 10.93
CA LYS A 32 -3.35 25.69 12.31
C LYS A 32 -2.81 27.11 12.53
N LYS A 33 -2.17 27.72 11.54
CA LYS A 33 -1.54 29.06 11.63
C LYS A 33 -2.45 30.22 11.25
N HIS A 34 -3.34 30.03 10.28
CA HIS A 34 -4.09 31.10 9.64
C HIS A 34 -5.60 30.85 9.62
N GLY A 35 -6.10 29.74 10.18
CA GLY A 35 -7.53 29.44 10.26
C GLY A 35 -8.23 29.16 8.92
N ALA A 36 -7.49 29.13 7.81
CA ALA A 36 -8.04 28.80 6.51
C ALA A 36 -8.36 27.31 6.44
N ASP A 37 -9.60 26.96 6.11
CA ASP A 37 -10.01 25.57 5.94
C ASP A 37 -9.34 24.95 4.71
N TYR A 38 -8.39 24.05 4.94
CA TYR A 38 -7.81 23.22 3.89
C TYR A 38 -8.31 21.78 4.06
N ARG A 39 -8.76 21.14 2.97
CA ARG A 39 -9.27 19.77 3.03
C ARG A 39 -8.17 18.80 3.47
N ARG A 40 -8.40 18.11 4.59
CA ARG A 40 -7.59 16.97 5.02
C ARG A 40 -7.73 15.86 3.98
N GLN A 41 -6.62 15.40 3.42
CA GLN A 41 -6.63 14.28 2.48
C GLN A 41 -6.18 13.00 3.18
N ARG A 42 -6.93 11.93 2.98
CA ARG A 42 -6.51 10.57 3.29
C ARG A 42 -6.22 9.83 1.99
N ARG A 43 -5.30 8.88 2.06
CA ARG A 43 -4.98 7.93 0.99
C ARG A 43 -4.95 6.53 1.59
N LYS A 44 -5.19 5.52 0.78
CA LYS A 44 -5.00 4.13 1.18
C LYS A 44 -3.62 3.67 0.75
N VAL A 45 -2.96 2.93 1.64
CA VAL A 45 -1.74 2.18 1.35
C VAL A 45 -2.12 0.72 1.39
N HIS A 46 -2.06 0.07 0.23
CA HIS A 46 -2.25 -1.37 0.06
C HIS A 46 -0.91 -2.06 0.23
N LEU A 47 -0.84 -3.05 1.11
CA LEU A 47 0.37 -3.82 1.38
C LEU A 47 0.10 -5.29 1.05
N GLY A 48 1.00 -5.89 0.27
CA GLY A 48 1.07 -7.35 0.14
C GLY A 48 2.22 -7.88 0.99
N ILE A 49 1.92 -8.80 1.90
CA ILE A 49 2.87 -9.36 2.87
C ILE A 49 2.88 -10.89 2.73
N ASP A 50 4.07 -11.49 2.71
CA ASP A 50 4.19 -12.95 2.79
C ASP A 50 3.81 -13.42 4.21
N ALA A 51 2.80 -14.27 4.33
CA ALA A 51 2.28 -14.77 5.61
C ALA A 51 3.31 -15.56 6.43
N GLN A 52 4.30 -16.18 5.78
CA GLN A 52 5.31 -17.01 6.45
C GLN A 52 6.47 -16.17 6.97
N THR A 53 6.95 -15.23 6.15
CA THR A 53 8.18 -14.46 6.43
C THR A 53 7.90 -13.07 7.01
N LEU A 54 6.68 -12.58 6.87
CA LEU A 54 6.24 -11.22 7.20
C LEU A 54 6.97 -10.13 6.39
N GLU A 55 7.67 -10.50 5.32
CA GLU A 55 8.29 -9.54 4.41
C GLU A 55 7.24 -8.85 3.55
N ILE A 56 7.37 -7.53 3.39
CA ILE A 56 6.55 -6.75 2.45
C ILE A 56 6.99 -7.10 1.02
N ARG A 57 6.05 -7.58 0.21
CA ARG A 57 6.26 -8.02 -1.17
C ARG A 57 5.88 -6.96 -2.19
N THR A 58 4.85 -6.17 -1.88
CA THR A 58 4.32 -5.15 -2.79
C THR A 58 3.65 -4.03 -2.00
N ILE A 59 3.65 -2.84 -2.57
CA ILE A 59 3.01 -1.65 -2.04
C ILE A 59 2.35 -0.88 -3.17
N GLU A 60 1.13 -0.42 -2.93
CA GLU A 60 0.48 0.56 -3.80
C GLU A 60 -0.24 1.63 -2.99
N ILE A 61 -0.31 2.84 -3.52
CA ILE A 61 -0.98 3.98 -2.88
C ILE A 61 -2.10 4.45 -3.79
N THR A 62 -3.30 4.54 -3.24
CA THR A 62 -4.52 4.92 -3.97
C THR A 62 -5.29 5.99 -3.22
N ASP A 63 -6.31 6.54 -3.88
CA ASP A 63 -7.31 7.32 -3.18
C ASP A 63 -8.13 6.46 -2.20
N ASN A 64 -8.92 7.12 -1.35
CA ASN A 64 -9.68 6.43 -0.32
C ASN A 64 -10.88 5.61 -0.84
N ALA A 65 -11.31 5.81 -2.09
CA ALA A 65 -12.46 5.13 -2.66
C ALA A 65 -12.10 3.73 -3.17
N ILE A 66 -10.82 3.46 -3.46
CA ILE A 66 -10.37 2.16 -3.96
C ILE A 66 -10.25 1.15 -2.81
N GLY A 67 -10.87 -0.03 -2.95
CA GLY A 67 -10.74 -1.15 -2.02
C GLY A 67 -9.56 -2.07 -2.37
N ASP A 68 -9.35 -3.12 -1.58
CA ASP A 68 -8.25 -4.07 -1.84
C ASP A 68 -8.48 -4.98 -3.05
N ALA A 69 -9.70 -5.51 -3.19
CA ALA A 69 -10.05 -6.39 -4.29
C ALA A 69 -9.70 -5.84 -5.69
N PRO A 70 -10.04 -4.57 -6.05
CA PRO A 70 -9.66 -4.02 -7.35
C PRO A 70 -8.16 -3.74 -7.50
N MET A 71 -7.38 -3.67 -6.42
CA MET A 71 -5.94 -3.44 -6.47
C MET A 71 -5.10 -4.70 -6.59
N LEU A 72 -5.71 -5.88 -6.42
CA LEU A 72 -5.00 -7.16 -6.51
C LEU A 72 -4.16 -7.31 -7.80
N PRO A 73 -4.66 -6.99 -9.02
CA PRO A 73 -3.86 -7.13 -10.24
C PRO A 73 -2.60 -6.25 -10.23
N GLU A 74 -2.74 -4.98 -9.87
CA GLU A 74 -1.63 -4.03 -9.75
C GLU A 74 -0.60 -4.50 -8.72
N LEU A 75 -1.04 -5.00 -7.57
CA LEU A 75 -0.16 -5.49 -6.51
C LEU A 75 0.66 -6.70 -6.98
N LEU A 76 0.04 -7.65 -7.69
CA LEU A 76 0.72 -8.82 -8.26
C LEU A 76 1.73 -8.42 -9.35
N ALA A 77 1.40 -7.41 -10.17
CA ALA A 77 2.30 -6.92 -11.22
C ALA A 77 3.59 -6.26 -10.69
N ARG A 78 3.65 -5.93 -9.39
CA ARG A 78 4.88 -5.41 -8.74
C ARG A 78 5.82 -6.50 -8.24
N MET A 79 5.36 -7.74 -8.17
CA MET A 79 6.14 -8.88 -7.68
C MET A 79 6.93 -9.52 -8.82
N PRO A 80 8.05 -10.21 -8.53
CA PRO A 80 8.78 -10.98 -9.54
C PRO A 80 7.88 -12.05 -10.18
N PRO A 81 7.86 -12.19 -11.52
CA PRO A 81 6.96 -13.10 -12.23
C PRO A 81 7.31 -14.58 -12.03
N ASP A 82 8.50 -14.87 -11.50
CA ASP A 82 9.05 -16.20 -11.29
C ASP A 82 8.71 -16.80 -9.91
N GLU A 83 8.04 -16.04 -9.03
CA GLU A 83 7.56 -16.53 -7.74
C GLU A 83 6.09 -16.96 -7.83
N PRO A 84 5.76 -18.26 -7.63
CA PRO A 84 4.38 -18.70 -7.68
C PRO A 84 3.59 -18.14 -6.49
N VAL A 85 2.37 -17.67 -6.74
CA VAL A 85 1.42 -17.26 -5.69
C VAL A 85 0.44 -18.42 -5.47
N CYS A 86 0.27 -18.82 -4.21
CA CYS A 86 -0.57 -19.95 -3.81
C CYS A 86 -2.02 -19.55 -3.57
#